data_AF-A0A5C4YDW1-F1
#
_entry.id   AF-A0A5C4YDW1-F1
#
_cell.length_a   1.000
_cell.length_b   1.000
_cell.length_c   1.000
_cell.angle_alpha   90.00
_cell.angle_beta   90.00
_cell.angle_gamma   90.00
#
_symmetry.space_group_name_H-M   'P 1'
#
loop_
_entity.id
_entity.type
_entity.pdbx_description
1 polymer ?
#
loop_
_entity_poly.entity_id
_entity_poly.type
_entity_poly.pdbx_seq_one_letter_code
_entity_poly.pdbx_strand_id
1 'polypeptide(L)'
;MLYFIIIILIATIGLFVYSGFRIKSKLIKIATNGTLTKQDLKEIEAISKYYEISLMEAAKIHYGKAMITEEMILRLERPYRELYEQCKNFSTNKHEKISHYLSSNNQDNYLEAINFILIAEESVSIALKSKNKDTAESRRKLALEMEQKIQERHPKAYGLIIDTIQLLEDNYDVSLFENQCIKYYEEAGKLKTIKSKQKRIDCINDLIKEAEANPKIDRKFVDFWKNKVKEII
;
A
#
# COMPACT_ATOMS: atom_id res chain seq x y z
N MET A 1 -50.40 -9.02 23.30
CA MET A 1 -48.95 -9.27 23.10
C MET A 1 -48.52 -8.96 21.66
N LEU A 2 -49.07 -9.64 20.64
CA LEU A 2 -48.72 -9.40 19.23
C LEU A 2 -48.95 -7.94 18.75
N TYR A 3 -50.07 -7.33 19.16
CA TYR A 3 -50.42 -5.96 18.80
C TYR A 3 -49.43 -4.91 19.36
N PHE A 4 -48.88 -5.16 20.55
CA PHE A 4 -47.91 -4.27 21.19
C PHE A 4 -46.55 -4.30 20.49
N ILE A 5 -46.14 -5.46 19.99
CA ILE A 5 -44.90 -5.65 19.22
C ILE A 5 -44.98 -4.90 17.88
N ILE A 6 -46.14 -4.97 17.21
CA ILE A 6 -46.36 -4.27 15.93
C ILE A 6 -46.31 -2.75 16.11
N ILE A 7 -46.89 -2.21 17.20
CA ILE A 7 -46.86 -0.77 17.49
C ILE A 7 -45.43 -0.30 17.77
N ILE A 8 -44.64 -1.06 18.54
CA ILE A 8 -43.23 -0.74 18.80
C ILE A 8 -42.44 -0.75 17.49
N LEU A 9 -42.67 -1.73 16.61
CA LEU A 9 -42.00 -1.83 15.30
C LEU A 9 -42.34 -0.66 14.37
N ILE A 10 -43.62 -0.25 14.32
CA ILE A 10 -44.06 0.92 13.54
C ILE A 10 -43.47 2.21 14.13
N ALA A 11 -43.37 2.31 15.45
CA ALA A 11 -42.77 3.46 16.13
C ALA A 11 -41.25 3.53 15.89
N THR A 12 -40.51 2.42 15.92
CA THR A 12 -39.08 2.40 15.59
C THR A 12 -38.82 2.70 14.12
N ILE A 13 -39.61 2.13 13.20
CA ILE A 13 -39.51 2.47 11.77
C ILE A 13 -39.86 3.95 11.55
N GLY A 14 -40.92 4.45 12.20
CA GLY A 14 -41.32 5.85 12.15
C GLY A 14 -40.25 6.79 12.71
N LEU A 15 -39.59 6.43 13.82
CA LEU A 15 -38.45 7.15 14.39
C LEU A 15 -37.21 7.08 13.48
N PHE A 16 -36.97 5.96 12.80
CA PHE A 16 -35.86 5.80 11.86
C PHE A 16 -36.08 6.63 10.58
N VAL A 17 -37.30 6.63 10.04
CA VAL A 17 -37.70 7.46 8.89
C VAL A 17 -37.71 8.95 9.26
N TYR A 18 -38.24 9.30 10.44
CA TYR A 18 -38.27 10.68 10.93
C TYR A 18 -36.87 11.23 11.24
N SER A 19 -36.00 10.41 11.83
CA SER A 19 -34.59 10.79 12.06
C SER A 19 -33.83 10.95 10.75
N GLY A 20 -34.03 10.06 9.76
CA GLY A 20 -33.51 10.21 8.40
C GLY A 20 -33.98 11.51 7.72
N PHE A 21 -35.27 11.85 7.86
CA PHE A 21 -35.85 13.10 7.33
C PHE A 21 -35.28 14.36 8.01
N ARG A 22 -35.05 14.29 9.33
CA ARG A 22 -34.49 15.39 10.12
C ARG A 22 -32.99 15.59 9.85
N ILE A 23 -32.26 14.51 9.57
CA ILE A 23 -30.86 14.56 9.12
C ILE A 23 -30.78 15.20 7.74
N LYS A 24 -31.66 14.81 6.81
CA LYS A 24 -31.79 15.45 5.48
C LYS A 24 -32.08 16.95 5.57
N SER A 25 -33.00 17.35 6.45
CA SER A 25 -33.30 18.77 6.75
C SER A 25 -32.11 19.54 7.35
N LYS A 26 -31.32 18.92 8.23
CA LYS A 26 -30.13 19.56 8.81
C LYS A 26 -28.96 19.64 7.81
N LEU A 27 -28.82 18.65 6.92
CA LEU A 27 -27.86 18.68 5.80
C LEU A 27 -28.19 19.82 4.83
N ILE A 28 -29.47 20.02 4.53
CA ILE A 28 -29.96 21.20 3.78
C ILE A 28 -29.59 22.51 4.49
N LYS A 29 -29.60 22.55 5.84
CA LYS A 29 -29.14 23.71 6.64
C LYS A 29 -27.62 23.95 6.63
N ILE A 30 -26.79 22.92 6.45
CA ILE A 30 -25.35 23.09 6.25
C ILE A 30 -25.01 23.45 4.80
N ALA A 31 -25.80 22.92 3.87
CA ALA A 31 -25.71 23.19 2.44
C ALA A 31 -26.20 24.60 2.08
N THR A 32 -27.14 25.21 2.80
CA THR A 32 -27.91 26.45 2.46
C THR A 32 -27.14 27.75 2.21
N ASN A 33 -25.80 27.72 2.16
CA ASN A 33 -25.05 28.72 1.40
C ASN A 33 -24.93 28.34 -0.10
N GLY A 34 -25.55 27.23 -0.53
CA GLY A 34 -25.64 26.69 -1.88
C GLY A 34 -26.75 25.62 -1.98
N THR A 35 -27.25 25.37 -3.19
CA THR A 35 -28.39 24.47 -3.42
C THR A 35 -27.94 23.00 -3.43
N LEU A 36 -28.40 22.16 -2.48
CA LEU A 36 -28.06 20.73 -2.41
C LEU A 36 -28.63 19.97 -3.63
N THR A 37 -27.77 19.48 -4.51
CA THR A 37 -28.15 18.70 -5.69
C THR A 37 -28.31 17.21 -5.36
N LYS A 38 -28.93 16.45 -6.28
CA LYS A 38 -28.96 14.97 -6.19
C LYS A 38 -27.56 14.35 -6.28
N GLN A 39 -26.63 15.02 -6.96
CA GLN A 39 -25.25 14.57 -7.10
C GLN A 39 -24.50 14.76 -5.78
N ASP A 40 -24.65 15.92 -5.14
CA ASP A 40 -24.06 16.18 -3.82
C ASP A 40 -24.49 15.14 -2.79
N LEU A 41 -25.78 14.76 -2.77
CA LEU A 41 -26.27 13.75 -1.84
C LEU A 41 -25.59 12.39 -2.04
N LYS A 42 -25.38 11.96 -3.29
CA LYS A 42 -24.69 10.70 -3.60
C LYS A 42 -23.23 10.75 -3.15
N GLU A 43 -22.55 11.87 -3.35
CA GLU A 43 -21.15 12.06 -2.96
C GLU A 43 -21.02 12.08 -1.43
N ILE A 44 -21.93 12.76 -0.73
CA ILE A 44 -21.99 12.75 0.75
C ILE A 44 -22.25 11.35 1.29
N GLU A 45 -23.18 10.59 0.69
CA GLU A 45 -23.45 9.21 1.06
C GLU A 45 -22.23 8.31 0.81
N ALA A 46 -21.51 8.51 -0.29
CA ALA A 46 -20.28 7.79 -0.59
C ALA A 46 -19.17 8.07 0.44
N ILE A 47 -18.94 9.35 0.78
CA ILE A 47 -17.97 9.77 1.81
C ILE A 47 -18.35 9.19 3.17
N SER A 48 -19.62 9.30 3.57
CA SER A 48 -20.13 8.77 4.85
C SER A 48 -19.92 7.26 4.95
N LYS A 49 -20.22 6.51 3.90
CA LYS A 49 -20.04 5.06 3.84
C LYS A 49 -18.57 4.66 3.87
N TYR A 50 -17.72 5.39 3.14
CA TYR A 50 -16.30 5.10 3.05
C TYR A 50 -15.58 5.33 4.39
N TYR A 51 -15.78 6.50 5.00
CA TYR A 51 -15.11 6.89 6.25
C TYR A 51 -15.83 6.42 7.53
N GLU A 52 -16.97 5.74 7.39
CA GLU A 52 -17.80 5.28 8.51
C GLU A 52 -18.17 6.41 9.49
N ILE A 53 -18.46 7.58 8.93
CA ILE A 53 -18.82 8.80 9.65
C ILE A 53 -20.27 9.18 9.43
N SER A 54 -20.80 10.08 10.26
CA SER A 54 -22.16 10.59 10.06
C SER A 54 -22.28 11.33 8.72
N LEU A 55 -23.47 11.30 8.12
CA LEU A 55 -23.77 12.10 6.91
C LEU A 55 -23.46 13.59 7.12
N MET A 56 -23.58 14.07 8.36
CA MET A 56 -23.27 15.45 8.72
C MET A 56 -21.78 15.78 8.60
N GLU A 57 -20.91 14.89 9.08
CA GLU A 57 -19.47 15.05 8.94
C GLU A 57 -19.04 14.88 7.48
N ALA A 58 -19.61 13.90 6.77
CA ALA A 58 -19.38 13.71 5.35
C ALA A 58 -19.78 14.95 4.53
N ALA A 59 -20.89 15.61 4.86
CA ALA A 59 -21.31 16.84 4.20
C ALA A 59 -20.39 18.02 4.51
N LYS A 60 -19.84 18.12 5.73
CA LYS A 60 -18.83 19.12 6.04
C LYS A 60 -17.57 18.88 5.19
N ILE A 61 -17.15 17.63 4.99
CA ILE A 61 -16.02 17.28 4.13
C ILE A 61 -16.30 17.62 2.67
N HIS A 62 -17.46 17.20 2.14
CA HIS A 62 -17.90 17.48 0.77
C HIS A 62 -17.83 18.97 0.41
N TYR A 63 -18.33 19.81 1.31
CA TYR A 63 -18.33 21.27 1.11
C TYR A 63 -17.05 21.98 1.58
N GLY A 64 -15.96 21.24 1.88
CA GLY A 64 -14.68 21.81 2.30
C GLY A 64 -14.69 22.52 3.66
N LYS A 65 -15.72 22.28 4.48
CA LYS A 65 -15.87 22.84 5.85
C LYS A 65 -15.19 21.97 6.92
N ALA A 66 -14.71 20.78 6.56
CA ALA A 66 -13.90 19.89 7.37
C ALA A 66 -12.92 19.13 6.46
N MET A 67 -11.80 18.70 7.03
CA MET A 67 -10.84 17.83 6.33
C MET A 67 -10.96 16.40 6.87
N ILE A 68 -10.58 15.42 6.04
CA ILE A 68 -10.34 14.06 6.51
C ILE A 68 -9.14 14.12 7.46
N THR A 69 -9.32 13.59 8.66
CA THR A 69 -8.27 13.59 9.68
C THR A 69 -7.46 12.30 9.62
N GLU A 70 -6.22 12.34 10.09
CA GLU A 70 -5.40 11.13 10.28
C GLU A 70 -6.09 10.12 11.20
N GLU A 71 -6.81 10.58 12.23
CA GLU A 71 -7.57 9.70 13.13
C GLU A 71 -8.65 8.91 12.39
N MET A 72 -9.34 9.53 11.44
CA MET A 72 -10.35 8.86 10.60
C MET A 72 -9.71 7.79 9.72
N ILE A 73 -8.53 8.07 9.15
CA ILE A 73 -7.78 7.11 8.32
C ILE A 73 -7.31 5.93 9.20
N LEU A 74 -6.68 6.22 10.33
CA LEU A 74 -6.19 5.21 11.27
C LEU A 74 -7.30 4.31 11.79
N ARG A 75 -8.52 4.83 11.97
CA ARG A 75 -9.68 4.04 12.38
C ARG A 75 -10.08 3.02 11.31
N LEU A 76 -10.04 3.38 10.03
CA LEU A 76 -10.34 2.48 8.91
C LEU A 76 -9.26 1.41 8.75
N GLU A 77 -8.00 1.78 8.97
CA GLU A 77 -6.86 0.87 8.84
C GLU A 77 -6.70 -0.07 10.03
N ARG A 78 -7.16 0.32 11.22
CA ARG A 78 -6.94 -0.41 12.47
C ARG A 78 -7.29 -1.90 12.37
N PRO A 79 -8.47 -2.32 11.84
CA PRO A 79 -8.79 -3.74 11.71
C PRO A 79 -7.80 -4.49 10.80
N TYR A 80 -7.40 -3.89 9.68
CA TYR A 80 -6.41 -4.47 8.78
C TYR A 80 -5.04 -4.58 9.47
N ARG A 81 -4.65 -3.55 10.23
CA ARG A 81 -3.34 -3.48 10.92
C ARG A 81 -3.22 -4.52 12.00
N GLU A 82 -4.25 -4.65 12.84
CA GLU A 82 -4.29 -5.65 13.90
C GLU A 82 -4.18 -7.08 13.33
N LEU A 83 -4.93 -7.37 12.26
CA LEU A 83 -4.90 -8.68 11.60
C LEU A 83 -3.57 -8.93 10.89
N TYR A 84 -3.04 -7.92 10.20
CA TYR A 84 -1.76 -8.00 9.54
C TYR A 84 -0.64 -8.35 10.53
N GLU A 85 -0.55 -7.66 11.68
CA GLU A 85 0.49 -7.93 12.68
C GLU A 85 0.39 -9.35 13.28
N GLN A 86 -0.83 -9.87 13.45
CA GLN A 86 -1.04 -11.25 13.88
C GLN A 86 -0.58 -12.24 12.81
N CYS A 87 -0.96 -12.00 11.55
CA CYS A 87 -0.66 -12.87 10.41
C CYS A 87 0.83 -12.82 10.01
N LYS A 88 1.50 -11.67 10.18
CA LYS A 88 2.90 -11.45 9.80
C LYS A 88 3.84 -12.44 10.48
N ASN A 89 3.52 -12.80 11.72
CA ASN A 89 4.32 -13.70 12.57
C ASN A 89 4.11 -15.18 12.28
N PHE A 90 3.21 -15.55 11.36
CA PHE A 90 3.03 -16.94 10.99
C PHE A 90 4.26 -17.45 10.22
N SER A 91 4.80 -18.59 10.67
CA SER A 91 5.97 -19.27 10.10
C SER A 91 5.71 -19.85 8.69
N THR A 92 6.62 -20.69 8.18
CA THR A 92 6.43 -21.50 6.96
C THR A 92 5.00 -22.10 6.87
N ASN A 93 4.44 -22.08 5.65
CA ASN A 93 3.01 -22.27 5.30
C ASN A 93 2.09 -21.09 5.67
N LYS A 94 2.58 -19.86 5.44
CA LYS A 94 1.91 -18.60 5.82
C LYS A 94 0.49 -18.48 5.24
N HIS A 95 0.28 -18.79 3.97
CA HIS A 95 -1.04 -18.62 3.33
C HIS A 95 -2.12 -19.56 3.88
N GLU A 96 -1.84 -20.86 4.06
CA GLU A 96 -2.82 -21.81 4.61
C GLU A 96 -3.17 -21.45 6.07
N LYS A 97 -2.17 -21.05 6.87
CA LYS A 97 -2.38 -20.63 8.26
C LYS A 97 -3.17 -19.34 8.36
N ILE A 98 -2.88 -18.35 7.50
CA ILE A 98 -3.65 -17.10 7.44
C ILE A 98 -5.10 -17.40 7.07
N SER A 99 -5.32 -18.20 6.02
CA SER A 99 -6.66 -18.59 5.59
C SER A 99 -7.43 -19.26 6.72
N HIS A 100 -6.86 -20.31 7.32
CA HIS A 100 -7.48 -21.01 8.45
C HIS A 100 -7.74 -20.09 9.64
N TYR A 101 -6.80 -19.22 9.99
CA TYR A 101 -6.94 -18.26 11.08
C TYR A 101 -8.11 -17.30 10.85
N LEU A 102 -8.17 -16.67 9.67
CA LEU A 102 -9.22 -15.70 9.36
C LEU A 102 -10.59 -16.39 9.26
N SER A 103 -10.69 -17.55 8.62
CA SER A 103 -11.95 -18.32 8.57
C SER A 103 -12.42 -18.74 9.96
N SER A 104 -11.50 -19.21 10.82
CA SER A 104 -11.84 -19.60 12.20
C SER A 104 -12.35 -18.44 13.06
N ASN A 105 -12.07 -17.20 12.66
CA ASN A 105 -12.49 -15.97 13.35
C ASN A 105 -13.59 -15.19 12.59
N ASN A 106 -14.20 -15.76 11.54
CA ASN A 106 -15.19 -15.10 10.68
C ASN A 106 -14.68 -13.78 10.03
N GLN A 107 -13.41 -13.77 9.64
CA GLN A 107 -12.69 -12.61 9.08
C GLN A 107 -12.25 -12.84 7.63
N ASP A 108 -12.93 -13.73 6.89
CA ASP A 108 -12.61 -14.07 5.50
C ASP A 108 -12.55 -12.85 4.57
N ASN A 109 -13.35 -11.82 4.87
CA ASN A 109 -13.38 -10.56 4.10
C ASN A 109 -12.04 -9.81 4.09
N TYR A 110 -11.12 -10.09 5.02
CA TYR A 110 -9.79 -9.49 5.10
C TYR A 110 -8.71 -10.30 4.37
N LEU A 111 -8.98 -11.57 4.03
CA LEU A 111 -7.99 -12.51 3.53
C LEU A 111 -7.28 -11.99 2.27
N GLU A 112 -8.04 -11.46 1.32
CA GLU A 112 -7.49 -10.95 0.06
C GLU A 112 -6.54 -9.76 0.32
N ALA A 113 -6.97 -8.78 1.13
CA ALA A 113 -6.17 -7.60 1.46
C ALA A 113 -4.87 -7.97 2.19
N ILE A 114 -4.95 -8.84 3.20
CA ILE A 114 -3.78 -9.30 3.97
C ILE A 114 -2.79 -10.03 3.07
N ASN A 115 -3.28 -10.88 2.16
CA ASN A 115 -2.40 -11.57 1.20
C ASN A 115 -1.71 -10.58 0.24
N PHE A 116 -2.42 -9.59 -0.29
CA PHE A 116 -1.82 -8.58 -1.16
C PHE A 116 -0.73 -7.78 -0.44
N ILE A 117 -0.97 -7.36 0.81
CA ILE A 117 0.02 -6.64 1.63
C ILE A 117 1.28 -7.51 1.79
N LEU A 118 1.13 -8.77 2.19
CA LEU A 118 2.26 -9.67 2.41
C LEU A 118 3.06 -9.94 1.13
N ILE A 119 2.38 -10.15 0.00
CA ILE A 119 3.01 -10.36 -1.30
C ILE A 119 3.78 -9.10 -1.71
N ALA A 120 3.20 -7.92 -1.50
CA ALA A 120 3.86 -6.65 -1.82
C ALA A 120 5.14 -6.49 -0.99
N GLU A 121 5.07 -6.66 0.33
CA GLU A 121 6.23 -6.55 1.22
C GLU A 121 7.35 -7.54 0.89
N GLU A 122 7.01 -8.81 0.65
CA GLU A 122 7.98 -9.81 0.26
C GLU A 122 8.62 -9.44 -1.08
N SER A 123 7.81 -8.96 -2.02
CA SER A 123 8.29 -8.56 -3.35
C SER A 123 9.20 -7.33 -3.27
N VAL A 124 8.90 -6.33 -2.44
CA VAL A 124 9.80 -5.20 -2.18
C VAL A 124 11.12 -5.67 -1.59
N SER A 125 11.08 -6.52 -0.55
CA SER A 125 12.29 -7.06 0.06
C SER A 125 13.17 -7.81 -0.94
N ILE A 126 12.57 -8.62 -1.82
CA ILE A 126 13.35 -9.33 -2.86
C ILE A 126 13.86 -8.35 -3.92
N ALA A 127 13.04 -7.40 -4.38
CA ALA A 127 13.42 -6.43 -5.40
C ALA A 127 14.65 -5.62 -4.98
N LEU A 128 14.66 -5.14 -3.74
CA LEU A 128 15.75 -4.32 -3.19
C LEU A 128 17.03 -5.10 -2.84
N LYS A 129 16.97 -6.43 -2.69
CA LYS A 129 18.14 -7.29 -2.36
C LYS A 129 18.68 -8.06 -3.55
N SER A 130 17.94 -8.14 -4.65
CA SER A 130 18.29 -9.00 -5.77
C SER A 130 19.53 -8.49 -6.52
N LYS A 131 20.48 -9.41 -6.72
CA LYS A 131 21.64 -9.23 -7.61
C LYS A 131 21.33 -9.51 -9.09
N ASN A 132 20.11 -10.01 -9.38
CA ASN A 132 19.63 -10.34 -10.73
C ASN A 132 18.58 -9.31 -11.15
N LYS A 133 18.81 -8.66 -12.30
CA LYS A 133 17.93 -7.63 -12.87
C LYS A 133 16.52 -8.13 -13.13
N ASP A 134 16.37 -9.25 -13.84
CA ASP A 134 15.06 -9.83 -14.19
C ASP A 134 14.26 -10.18 -12.93
N THR A 135 14.93 -10.71 -11.90
CA THR A 135 14.29 -11.00 -10.61
C THR A 135 13.87 -9.71 -9.90
N ALA A 136 14.73 -8.69 -9.87
CA ALA A 136 14.42 -7.41 -9.25
C ALA A 136 13.22 -6.73 -9.93
N GLU A 137 13.22 -6.71 -11.26
CA GLU A 137 12.18 -6.10 -12.09
C GLU A 137 10.84 -6.84 -11.98
N SER A 138 10.87 -8.18 -12.07
CA SER A 138 9.67 -9.01 -11.88
C SER A 138 9.03 -8.77 -10.51
N ARG A 139 9.83 -8.67 -9.45
CA ARG A 139 9.34 -8.43 -8.09
C ARG A 139 8.87 -7.00 -7.86
N ARG A 140 9.56 -6.00 -8.42
CA ARG A 140 9.06 -4.62 -8.44
C ARG A 140 7.68 -4.55 -9.09
N LYS A 141 7.51 -5.17 -10.26
CA LYS A 141 6.22 -5.20 -10.97
C LYS A 141 5.12 -5.85 -10.13
N LEU A 142 5.43 -6.97 -9.47
CA LEU A 142 4.47 -7.66 -8.61
C LEU A 142 4.06 -6.81 -7.40
N ALA A 143 5.00 -6.08 -6.77
CA ALA A 143 4.69 -5.18 -5.66
C ALA A 143 3.72 -4.05 -6.08
N LEU A 144 3.99 -3.41 -7.23
CA LEU A 144 3.13 -2.36 -7.78
C LEU A 144 1.76 -2.90 -8.23
N GLU A 145 1.71 -4.14 -8.74
CA GLU A 145 0.42 -4.78 -9.06
C GLU A 145 -0.41 -5.03 -7.79
N MET A 146 0.21 -5.44 -6.69
CA MET A 146 -0.50 -5.63 -5.42
C MET A 146 -0.97 -4.29 -4.85
N GLU A 147 -0.16 -3.23 -4.94
CA GLU A 147 -0.56 -1.88 -4.56
C GLU A 147 -1.84 -1.46 -5.30
N GLN A 148 -1.85 -1.59 -6.63
CA GLN A 148 -3.02 -1.24 -7.44
C GLN A 148 -4.26 -2.04 -7.01
N LYS A 149 -4.12 -3.36 -6.78
CA LYS A 149 -5.22 -4.20 -6.31
C LYS A 149 -5.74 -3.77 -4.93
N ILE A 150 -4.86 -3.31 -4.03
CA ILE A 150 -5.25 -2.77 -2.73
C ILE A 150 -5.99 -1.44 -2.91
N GLN A 151 -5.48 -0.51 -3.72
CA GLN A 151 -6.15 0.76 -3.98
C GLN A 151 -7.56 0.57 -4.56
N GLU A 152 -7.73 -0.37 -5.50
CA GLU A 152 -9.01 -0.60 -6.18
C GLU A 152 -10.02 -1.37 -5.32
N ARG A 153 -9.57 -2.43 -4.64
CA ARG A 153 -10.47 -3.39 -3.97
C ARG A 153 -10.54 -3.22 -2.46
N HIS A 154 -9.46 -2.73 -1.85
CA HIS A 154 -9.28 -2.63 -0.40
C HIS A 154 -8.69 -1.27 0.01
N PRO A 155 -9.27 -0.13 -0.41
CA PRO A 155 -8.68 1.19 -0.21
C PRO A 155 -8.49 1.56 1.27
N LYS A 156 -9.29 0.97 2.17
CA LYS A 156 -9.14 1.10 3.64
C LYS A 156 -7.86 0.47 4.20
N ALA A 157 -7.17 -0.36 3.41
CA ALA A 157 -5.93 -1.01 3.78
C ALA A 157 -4.69 -0.35 3.16
N TYR A 158 -4.88 0.69 2.33
CA TYR A 158 -3.80 1.26 1.52
C TYR A 158 -2.65 1.84 2.37
N GLY A 159 -2.94 2.52 3.48
CA GLY A 159 -1.88 3.07 4.33
C GLY A 159 -1.06 2.02 5.07
N LEU A 160 -1.41 0.73 5.00
CA LEU A 160 -0.52 -0.34 5.49
C LEU A 160 0.65 -0.62 4.53
N ILE A 161 0.53 -0.28 3.24
CA ILE A 161 1.55 -0.59 2.23
C ILE A 161 2.24 0.63 1.64
N ILE A 162 1.71 1.84 1.87
CA ILE A 162 2.23 3.08 1.27
C ILE A 162 3.72 3.30 1.55
N ASP A 163 4.16 3.13 2.80
CA ASP A 163 5.56 3.31 3.18
C ASP A 163 6.46 2.25 2.54
N THR A 164 5.96 1.03 2.38
CA THR A 164 6.66 -0.08 1.72
C THR A 164 6.84 0.18 0.23
N ILE A 165 5.83 0.73 -0.44
CA ILE A 165 5.93 1.11 -1.85
C ILE A 165 6.84 2.32 -2.01
N GLN A 166 6.73 3.33 -1.17
CA GLN A 166 7.63 4.48 -1.20
C GLN A 166 9.09 4.06 -1.03
N LEU A 167 9.37 3.13 -0.09
CA LEU A 167 10.69 2.54 0.08
C LEU A 167 11.19 1.89 -1.21
N LEU A 168 10.34 1.14 -1.93
CA LEU A 168 10.68 0.56 -3.22
C LEU A 168 11.02 1.65 -4.24
N GLU A 169 10.15 2.64 -4.42
CA GLU A 169 10.32 3.69 -5.43
C GLU A 169 11.59 4.53 -5.21
N ASP A 170 11.87 4.89 -3.96
CA ASP A 170 13.01 5.71 -3.58
C ASP A 170 14.34 4.98 -3.75
N ASN A 171 14.36 3.65 -3.53
CA ASN A 171 15.61 2.90 -3.40
C ASN A 171 15.87 1.92 -4.56
N TYR A 172 14.89 1.65 -5.42
CA TYR A 172 15.01 0.58 -6.42
C TYR A 172 16.20 0.76 -7.35
N ASP A 173 16.36 1.94 -7.95
CA ASP A 173 17.38 2.18 -8.97
C ASP A 173 18.80 2.09 -8.38
N VAL A 174 19.00 2.69 -7.19
CA VAL A 174 20.27 2.62 -6.45
C VAL A 174 20.56 1.19 -6.00
N SER A 175 19.57 0.51 -5.41
CA SER A 175 19.75 -0.86 -4.90
C SER A 175 20.08 -1.84 -6.01
N LEU A 176 19.39 -1.74 -7.15
CA LEU A 176 19.65 -2.60 -8.30
C LEU A 176 21.09 -2.39 -8.82
N PHE A 177 21.50 -1.14 -8.99
CA PHE A 177 22.85 -0.78 -9.42
C PHE A 177 23.90 -1.36 -8.46
N GLU A 178 23.79 -1.07 -7.17
CA GLU A 178 24.77 -1.54 -6.17
C GLU A 178 24.82 -3.06 -6.09
N ASN A 179 23.68 -3.74 -6.07
CA ASN A 179 23.63 -5.20 -5.98
C ASN A 179 24.26 -5.87 -7.20
N GLN A 180 24.04 -5.33 -8.40
CA GLN A 180 24.67 -5.85 -9.62
C GLN A 180 26.18 -5.60 -9.62
N CYS A 181 26.64 -4.43 -9.17
CA CYS A 181 28.06 -4.16 -8.99
C CYS A 181 28.70 -5.12 -7.98
N ILE A 182 28.07 -5.34 -6.81
CA ILE A 182 28.52 -6.31 -5.80
C ILE A 182 28.65 -7.70 -6.42
N LYS A 183 27.65 -8.16 -7.17
CA LYS A 183 27.68 -9.46 -7.85
C LYS A 183 28.93 -9.63 -8.69
N TYR A 184 29.18 -8.69 -9.61
CA TYR A 184 30.31 -8.79 -10.52
C TYR A 184 31.65 -8.60 -9.81
N TYR A 185 31.70 -7.77 -8.77
CA TYR A 185 32.88 -7.57 -7.93
C TYR A 185 33.27 -8.85 -7.19
N GLU A 186 32.29 -9.49 -6.51
CA GLU A 186 32.49 -10.77 -5.83
C GLU A 186 32.88 -11.89 -6.81
N GLU A 187 32.27 -11.91 -8.00
CA GLU A 187 32.65 -12.85 -9.06
C GLU A 187 34.09 -12.61 -9.52
N ALA A 188 34.52 -11.36 -9.69
CA ALA A 188 35.89 -11.02 -10.07
C ALA A 188 36.91 -11.49 -9.02
N GLY A 189 36.62 -11.29 -7.73
CA GLY A 189 37.49 -11.73 -6.63
C GLY A 189 37.75 -13.25 -6.60
N LYS A 190 36.84 -14.05 -7.17
CA LYS A 190 36.96 -15.53 -7.23
C LYS A 190 37.76 -16.01 -8.45
N LEU A 191 38.07 -15.15 -9.41
CA LEU A 191 38.71 -15.53 -10.68
C LEU A 191 40.24 -15.46 -10.59
N LYS A 192 40.91 -16.46 -11.17
CA LYS A 192 42.38 -16.58 -11.13
C LYS A 192 43.10 -15.74 -12.19
N THR A 193 42.49 -15.55 -13.36
CA THR A 193 43.16 -14.91 -14.50
C THR A 193 42.73 -13.45 -14.66
N ILE A 194 43.68 -12.59 -14.99
CA ILE A 194 43.45 -11.17 -15.26
C ILE A 194 42.39 -11.00 -16.36
N LYS A 195 42.47 -11.79 -17.44
CA LYS A 195 41.49 -11.74 -18.54
C LYS A 195 40.06 -12.03 -18.09
N SER A 196 39.86 -13.00 -17.18
CA SER A 196 38.51 -13.31 -16.69
C SER A 196 38.02 -12.26 -15.69
N LYS A 197 38.90 -11.72 -14.84
CA LYS A 197 38.57 -10.58 -13.98
C LYS A 197 38.15 -9.35 -14.80
N GLN A 198 38.86 -9.06 -15.88
CA GLN A 198 38.56 -7.93 -16.77
C GLN A 198 37.13 -7.99 -17.31
N LYS A 199 36.65 -9.17 -17.73
CA LYS A 199 35.24 -9.33 -18.18
C LYS A 199 34.21 -8.92 -17.13
N ARG A 200 34.53 -9.06 -15.84
CA ARG A 200 33.64 -8.64 -14.73
C ARG A 200 33.76 -7.17 -14.43
N ILE A 201 34.97 -6.62 -14.51
CA ILE A 201 35.23 -5.19 -14.47
C ILE A 201 34.46 -4.48 -15.59
N ASP A 202 34.46 -5.04 -16.81
CA ASP A 202 33.74 -4.48 -17.95
C ASP A 202 32.23 -4.41 -17.69
N CYS A 203 31.63 -5.47 -17.11
CA CYS A 203 30.23 -5.43 -16.68
C CYS A 203 29.96 -4.33 -15.64
N ILE A 204 30.86 -4.13 -14.66
CA ILE A 204 30.72 -3.05 -13.67
C ILE A 204 30.82 -1.68 -14.35
N ASN A 205 31.74 -1.51 -15.29
CA ASN A 205 31.93 -0.26 -16.02
C ASN A 205 30.71 0.09 -16.89
N ASP A 206 30.06 -0.91 -17.49
CA ASP A 206 28.82 -0.68 -18.24
C ASP A 206 27.67 -0.27 -17.31
N LEU A 207 27.54 -0.89 -16.13
CA LEU A 207 26.59 -0.45 -15.10
C LEU A 207 26.87 0.98 -14.62
N ILE A 208 28.15 1.34 -14.45
CA ILE A 208 28.54 2.71 -14.08
C ILE A 208 28.07 3.72 -15.14
N LYS A 209 28.24 3.43 -16.43
CA LYS A 209 27.77 4.31 -17.51
C LYS A 209 26.24 4.44 -17.50
N GLU A 210 25.53 3.33 -17.28
CA GLU A 210 24.06 3.36 -17.13
C GLU A 210 23.64 4.22 -15.93
N ALA A 211 24.35 4.10 -14.81
CA ALA A 211 24.08 4.87 -13.60
C ALA A 211 24.40 6.36 -13.73
N GLU A 212 25.46 6.73 -14.46
CA GLU A 212 25.78 8.14 -14.77
C GLU A 212 24.68 8.84 -15.57
N ALA A 213 23.96 8.11 -16.40
CA ALA A 213 22.82 8.62 -17.17
C ALA A 213 21.52 8.65 -16.35
N ASN A 214 21.47 8.04 -15.17
CA ASN A 214 20.27 7.95 -14.36
C ASN A 214 20.23 9.05 -13.28
N PRO A 215 19.33 10.05 -13.38
CA PRO A 215 19.27 11.16 -12.43
C PRO A 215 18.87 10.74 -11.00
N LYS A 216 18.34 9.53 -10.82
CA LYS A 216 17.98 8.99 -9.50
C LYS A 216 19.16 8.40 -8.73
N ILE A 217 20.29 8.18 -9.38
CA ILE A 217 21.48 7.62 -8.74
C ILE A 217 22.43 8.77 -8.41
N ASP A 218 22.64 8.99 -7.11
CA ASP A 218 23.59 9.98 -6.63
C ASP A 218 25.01 9.61 -7.09
N ARG A 219 25.72 10.61 -7.60
CA ARG A 219 27.11 10.51 -8.08
C ARG A 219 28.03 9.87 -7.05
N LYS A 220 27.78 9.99 -5.74
CA LYS A 220 28.59 9.33 -4.71
C LYS A 220 28.65 7.81 -4.88
N PHE A 221 27.56 7.17 -5.31
CA PHE A 221 27.53 5.71 -5.53
C PHE A 221 28.33 5.33 -6.77
N VAL A 222 28.21 6.13 -7.82
CA VAL A 222 29.00 5.98 -9.05
C VAL A 222 30.51 6.11 -8.75
N ASP A 223 30.89 7.17 -8.05
CA ASP A 223 32.29 7.46 -7.72
C ASP A 223 32.88 6.41 -6.76
N PHE A 224 32.06 5.89 -5.82
CA PHE A 224 32.44 4.75 -5.00
C PHE A 224 32.83 3.54 -5.87
N TRP A 225 31.98 3.12 -6.80
CA TRP A 225 32.24 1.95 -7.63
C TRP A 225 33.39 2.15 -8.63
N LYS A 226 33.55 3.35 -9.18
CA LYS A 226 34.72 3.71 -10.01
C LYS A 226 36.04 3.54 -9.26
N ASN A 227 36.06 3.84 -7.97
CA ASN A 227 37.25 3.63 -7.15
C ASN A 227 37.39 2.17 -6.74
N LYS A 228 36.28 1.53 -6.33
CA LYS A 228 36.27 0.13 -5.88
C LYS A 228 36.76 -0.83 -6.95
N VAL A 229 36.37 -0.62 -8.22
CA VAL A 229 36.76 -1.52 -9.32
C VAL A 229 38.28 -1.55 -9.58
N LYS A 230 39.00 -0.48 -9.21
CA LYS A 230 40.46 -0.40 -9.35
C LYS A 230 41.20 -1.35 -8.40
N GLU A 231 40.55 -1.79 -7.32
CA GLU A 231 41.13 -2.71 -6.33
C GLU A 231 41.19 -4.17 -6.84
N ILE A 232 40.54 -4.51 -7.96
CA ILE A 232 40.46 -5.88 -8.49
C ILE A 232 41.75 -6.32 -9.22
N ILE A 233 42.47 -5.34 -9.79
CA ILE A 233 43.63 -5.52 -10.69
C ILE A 233 44.91 -5.72 -9.89
#